data_AF-A0A920LF60-F1
#
_entry.id   AF-A0A920LF60-F1
#
_cell.length_a   1.000
_cell.length_b   1.000
_cell.length_c   1.000
_cell.angle_alpha   90.00
_cell.angle_beta   90.00
_cell.angle_gamma   90.00
#
_symmetry.space_group_name_H-M   'P 1'
#
loop_
_entity.id
_entity.type
_entity.pdbx_description
1 polymer ?
#
loop_
_entity_poly.entity_id
_entity_poly.type
_entity_poly.pdbx_seq_one_letter_code
_entity_poly.pdbx_strand_id
1 'polypeptide(L)' 'MEHEQFNYPESIRYLANKYNIEIIETIQTSENIEERNERESLFIINNFASSYFQDKLLKRRN' A
#
# COMPACT_ATOMS: atom_id res chain seq x y z
N MET A 1 -14.63 29.63 -13.17
CA MET A 1 -14.79 28.53 -12.20
C MET A 1 -14.28 27.24 -12.83
N GLU A 2 -12.99 27.11 -13.16
CA GLU A 2 -12.46 25.85 -13.77
C GLU A 2 -10.96 25.65 -13.50
N HIS A 3 -10.47 26.08 -12.34
CA HIS A 3 -9.16 25.65 -11.86
C HIS A 3 -9.38 24.62 -10.76
N GLU A 4 -10.00 23.50 -11.12
CA GLU A 4 -9.93 22.31 -10.29
C GLU A 4 -8.45 21.94 -10.18
N GLN A 5 -7.93 21.98 -8.96
CA GLN A 5 -6.58 21.54 -8.65
C GLN A 5 -6.49 20.07 -9.01
N PHE A 6 -5.96 19.75 -10.18
CA PHE A 6 -5.60 18.38 -10.50
C PHE A 6 -4.68 17.87 -9.41
N ASN A 7 -5.02 16.73 -8.82
CA ASN A 7 -4.07 16.04 -7.95
C ASN A 7 -2.84 15.65 -8.77
N TYR A 8 -1.70 15.42 -8.11
CA TYR A 8 -0.43 15.15 -8.80
C TYR A 8 -0.52 13.99 -9.82
N PRO A 9 -1.14 12.83 -9.51
CA PRO A 9 -1.40 11.77 -10.49
C PRO A 9 -2.24 12.21 -11.70
N GLU A 10 -3.35 12.91 -11.47
CA GLU A 10 -4.24 13.41 -12.52
C GLU A 10 -3.53 14.43 -13.43
N SER A 11 -2.64 15.26 -12.85
CA SER A 11 -1.84 16.23 -13.62
C SER A 11 -0.89 15.54 -14.60
N ILE A 12 -0.26 14.44 -14.16
CA ILE A 12 0.62 13.63 -15.01
C ILE A 12 -0.18 12.95 -16.12
N ARG A 13 -1.36 12.40 -15.80
CA ARG A 13 -2.27 11.80 -16.80
C ARG A 13 -2.72 12.82 -17.84
N TYR A 14 -3.08 14.03 -17.40
CA TYR A 14 -3.47 15.13 -18.29
C TYR A 14 -2.33 15.53 -19.24
N LEU A 15 -1.11 15.69 -18.73
CA LEU A 15 0.07 16.01 -19.54
C LEU A 15 0.39 14.90 -20.53
N ALA A 16 0.36 13.64 -20.09
CA ALA A 16 0.59 12.49 -20.95
C ALA A 16 -0.40 12.44 -22.13
N ASN A 17 -1.69 12.64 -21.85
CA ASN A 17 -2.72 12.73 -22.89
C ASN A 17 -2.49 13.92 -23.84
N LYS A 18 -2.12 15.09 -23.32
CA LYS A 18 -1.87 16.31 -24.11
C LYS A 18 -0.67 16.17 -25.07
N TYR A 19 0.36 15.45 -24.65
CA TYR A 19 1.57 15.20 -25.44
C TYR A 19 1.58 13.84 -26.13
N ASN A 20 0.46 13.11 -26.08
CA ASN A 20 0.32 11.78 -26.67
C ASN A 20 1.41 10.80 -26.20
N ILE A 21 1.79 10.91 -24.92
CA ILE A 21 2.73 10.03 -24.23
C ILE A 21 1.93 8.84 -23.69
N GLU A 22 2.31 7.63 -24.11
CA GLU A 22 1.71 6.40 -23.60
C GLU A 22 2.12 6.17 -22.13
N ILE A 23 1.14 6.01 -21.25
CA ILE A 23 1.38 5.61 -19.86
C ILE A 23 1.35 4.09 -19.82
N ILE A 24 2.51 3.49 -19.63
CA ILE A 24 2.61 2.05 -19.38
C ILE A 24 2.25 1.83 -17.91
N GLU A 25 1.01 1.41 -17.65
CA GLU A 25 0.61 1.01 -16.31
C GLU A 25 1.35 -0.26 -15.92
N THR A 26 2.01 -0.22 -14.77
CA THR A 26 2.59 -1.43 -14.19
C THR A 26 1.46 -2.24 -13.58
N ILE A 27 0.99 -3.24 -14.31
CA ILE A 27 -0.02 -4.18 -13.82
C ILE A 27 0.67 -5.12 -12.82
N GLN A 28 0.16 -5.18 -11.60
CA GLN A 28 0.59 -6.23 -10.66
C GLN A 28 0.09 -7.57 -11.19
N THR A 29 1.00 -8.53 -11.37
CA THR A 29 0.61 -9.90 -11.72
C THR A 29 -0.13 -10.54 -10.55
N SER A 30 -0.97 -11.54 -10.83
CA SER A 30 -1.67 -12.31 -9.79
C SER A 30 -0.72 -12.90 -8.75
N GLU A 31 0.44 -13.39 -9.20
CA GLU A 31 1.50 -13.93 -8.33
C GLU A 31 2.09 -12.88 -7.39
N ASN A 32 2.35 -11.65 -7.89
CA ASN A 32 2.82 -10.55 -7.05
C ASN A 32 1.78 -10.14 -5.99
N ILE A 33 0.50 -10.19 -6.34
CA ILE A 33 -0.60 -9.89 -5.41
C ILE A 33 -0.66 -10.97 -4.32
N GLU A 34 -0.57 -12.23 -4.71
CA GLU A 34 -0.62 -13.37 -3.78
C GLU A 34 0.58 -13.35 -2.82
N GLU A 35 1.79 -13.12 -3.33
CA GLU A 35 2.99 -12.98 -2.50
C GLU A 35 2.86 -11.81 -1.51
N ARG A 36 2.33 -10.67 -1.96
CA ARG A 36 2.09 -9.52 -1.08
C ARG A 36 1.08 -9.85 0.01
N ASN A 37 -0.01 -10.52 -0.34
CA ASN A 37 -1.05 -10.94 0.61
C ASN A 37 -0.50 -11.93 1.64
N GLU A 38 0.36 -12.86 1.22
CA GLU A 38 1.03 -13.80 2.12
C GLU A 38 1.93 -13.06 3.13
N ARG A 39 2.76 -12.12 2.64
CA ARG A 39 3.60 -11.29 3.51
C ARG A 39 2.77 -10.46 4.50
N GLU A 40 1.65 -9.88 4.05
CA GLU A 40 0.75 -9.12 4.93
C GLU A 40 0.12 -10.01 6.01
N SER A 41 -0.32 -11.21 5.65
CA SER A 41 -0.86 -12.20 6.61
C SER A 41 0.16 -12.54 7.70
N LEU A 42 1.41 -12.83 7.31
CA LEU A 42 2.50 -13.11 8.25
C LEU A 42 2.78 -11.91 9.18
N PHE A 43 2.76 -10.70 8.63
CA PHE A 43 2.98 -9.47 9.41
C PHE A 43 1.89 -9.26 10.45
N ILE A 44 0.62 -9.53 10.11
CA ILE A 44 -0.51 -9.44 11.05
C ILE A 44 -0.33 -10.41 12.22
N ILE A 45 0.00 -11.68 11.92
CA ILE A 45 0.22 -12.70 12.95
C ILE A 45 1.40 -12.31 13.85
N ASN A 46 2.49 -11.80 13.26
CA ASN A 46 3.66 -11.38 14.02
C ASN A 46 3.33 -10.21 14.97
N ASN A 47 2.61 -9.19 14.48
CA ASN A 47 2.19 -8.07 15.31
C ASN A 47 1.28 -8.49 16.46
N PHE A 48 0.36 -9.42 16.19
CA PHE A 48 -0.48 -10.00 17.23
C PHE A 48 0.37 -10.73 18.29
N ALA A 49 1.26 -11.62 17.85
CA ALA A 49 2.14 -12.36 18.76
C ALA A 49 3.01 -11.42 19.59
N SER A 50 3.64 -10.43 18.95
CA SER A 50 4.46 -9.40 19.61
C SER A 50 3.67 -8.68 20.70
N SER A 51 2.47 -8.19 20.37
CA SER A 51 1.59 -7.49 21.32
C SER A 51 1.15 -8.41 22.47
N TYR A 52 0.80 -9.65 22.15
CA TYR A 52 0.39 -10.65 23.14
C TYR A 52 1.53 -10.96 24.13
N PHE A 53 2.74 -11.20 23.63
CA PHE A 53 3.88 -11.52 24.49
C PHE A 53 4.34 -10.31 25.30
N GLN A 54 4.33 -9.10 24.72
CA GLN A 54 4.58 -7.87 25.47
C GLN A 54 3.60 -7.75 26.64
N ASP A 55 2.30 -7.92 26.40
CA ASP A 55 1.28 -7.86 27.45
C ASP A 55 1.48 -8.92 28.54
N LYS A 56 1.69 -10.19 28.15
CA LYS A 56 1.84 -11.30 29.11
C LYS A 56 3.12 -11.24 29.94
N LEU A 57 4.22 -10.77 29.35
CA LEU A 57 5.50 -10.65 30.04
C LEU A 57 5.53 -9.41 30.95
N LEU A 58 4.95 -8.28 30.51
CA LEU A 58 4.90 -7.05 31.32
C LEU A 58 3.85 -7.14 32.45
N LYS A 59 2.71 -7.81 32.24
CA LYS A 59 1.68 -8.00 33.29
C LYS A 59 2.10 -8.95 34.42
N ARG A 60 3.12 -9.80 34.22
CA ARG A 60 3.64 -10.67 35.29
C ARG A 60 4.49 -9.96 36.34
N ARG A 61 4.76 -8.67 36.16
CA ARG A 61 5.51 -7.84 37.12
C ARG A 61 4.58 -6.82 37.77
N ASN A 62 3.62 -7.30 38.54
CA ASN A 62 2.91 -6.59 39.61
C ASN A 62 2.26 -7.62 40.54
#